data_AF-A0AA38HU22-F1
#
_entry.id   AF-A0AA38HU22-F1
#
_cell.length_a   1.000
_cell.length_b   1.000
_cell.length_c   1.000
_cell.angle_alpha   90.00
_cell.angle_beta   90.00
_cell.angle_gamma   90.00
#
_symmetry.space_group_name_H-M   'P 1'
#
loop_
_entity.id
_entity.type
_entity.pdbx_description
1 polymer ?
#
loop_
_entity_poly.entity_id
_entity_poly.type
_entity_poly.pdbx_seq_one_letter_code
_entity_poly.pdbx_strand_id
1 'polypeptide(L)'
;MTTATMRPIVVAFVIICWIAGAVYGAPYYGKFLGKLSELHHGVSGEVYAVDGRTLYLKDFTYDGQGPAAYFYASTGRTADRSGFRLKDENGSPEVIRKYRKEGVTLTLPEGKTLNNIKIFYVWCEEFEVNFGDVKIPRNFDYPRPQKIDALKGVHGISSDPIVLVDAQTLLVPNLSYDGEAPDAKFWVGRGAKPSPQGIRVPDENGKEVPLRRYDHKTVVLTLPGDLTVFDIGHFGIWCEAFTVDFGHVQIPSNLNVPPSLKMLGVSPQKRPRNFDISREVSRPRVPLVGGQLEATTFRPNRQFHNFFQQQPSQNFLPFTIQQQQLLTPQQIFAQQQLRQQQAQQRIDQNVYQTQQRQAIPYTPLNLQQRQYQEQLAYNQFLQNRRLLEEQQIKAQLNRQHNRFDLAPGGQNAYASFG
;
A
#
# COMPACT_ATOMS: atom_id res chain seq x y z
N MET A 1 -83.23 -20.62 -26.51
CA MET A 1 -82.07 -19.93 -27.13
C MET A 1 -81.29 -19.24 -26.04
N THR A 2 -80.04 -19.65 -25.80
CA THR A 2 -78.87 -18.86 -25.36
C THR A 2 -77.85 -19.81 -24.71
N THR A 3 -76.90 -20.27 -25.52
CA THR A 3 -75.71 -21.00 -25.07
C THR A 3 -74.67 -19.98 -24.59
N ALA A 4 -74.32 -20.00 -23.30
CA ALA A 4 -73.25 -19.17 -22.76
C ALA A 4 -71.89 -19.87 -22.96
N THR A 5 -71.09 -19.35 -23.87
CA THR A 5 -69.71 -19.81 -24.13
C THR A 5 -68.76 -19.23 -23.08
N MET A 6 -68.21 -20.07 -22.19
CA MET A 6 -67.07 -19.69 -21.33
C MET A 6 -65.79 -19.62 -22.17
N ARG A 7 -65.11 -18.47 -22.14
CA ARG A 7 -63.75 -18.30 -22.65
C ARG A 7 -62.75 -18.52 -21.51
N PRO A 8 -61.62 -19.23 -21.71
CA PRO A 8 -60.59 -19.34 -20.69
C PRO A 8 -59.76 -18.05 -20.68
N ILE A 9 -59.70 -17.39 -19.53
CA ILE A 9 -58.79 -16.26 -19.26
C ILE A 9 -57.41 -16.87 -18.97
N VAL A 10 -56.47 -16.70 -19.91
CA VAL A 10 -55.06 -17.04 -19.69
C VAL A 10 -54.46 -15.92 -18.82
N VAL A 11 -54.30 -16.18 -17.53
CA VAL A 11 -53.57 -15.31 -16.62
C VAL A 11 -52.07 -15.54 -16.83
N ALA A 12 -51.42 -14.64 -17.55
CA ALA A 12 -49.96 -14.63 -17.69
C ALA A 12 -49.33 -14.13 -16.38
N PHE A 13 -48.77 -15.06 -15.59
CA PHE A 13 -47.90 -14.71 -14.47
C PHE A 13 -46.56 -14.18 -15.01
N VAL A 14 -46.44 -12.86 -15.09
CA VAL A 14 -45.14 -12.21 -15.29
C VAL A 14 -44.39 -12.28 -13.95
N ILE A 15 -43.55 -13.30 -13.81
CA ILE A 15 -42.56 -13.39 -12.73
C ILE A 15 -41.50 -12.33 -13.02
N ILE A 16 -41.66 -11.14 -12.46
CA ILE A 16 -40.59 -10.15 -12.38
C ILE A 16 -39.61 -10.65 -11.32
N CYS A 17 -38.61 -11.42 -11.75
CA CYS A 17 -37.43 -11.71 -10.95
C CYS A 17 -36.73 -10.38 -10.64
N TRP A 18 -37.00 -9.83 -9.45
CA TRP A 18 -36.13 -8.85 -8.81
C TRP A 18 -34.80 -9.54 -8.53
N ILE A 19 -33.88 -9.48 -9.49
CA ILE A 19 -32.47 -9.72 -9.21
C ILE A 19 -32.01 -8.51 -8.41
N ALA A 20 -32.17 -8.57 -7.09
CA ALA A 20 -31.37 -7.79 -6.18
C ALA A 20 -29.94 -8.32 -6.30
N GLY A 21 -29.24 -7.90 -7.35
CA GLY A 21 -27.80 -7.99 -7.40
C GLY A 21 -27.30 -7.09 -6.29
N ALA A 22 -26.92 -7.68 -5.16
CA ALA A 22 -26.01 -7.01 -4.25
C ALA A 22 -24.81 -6.60 -5.10
N VAL A 23 -24.72 -5.30 -5.38
CA VAL A 23 -23.51 -4.72 -5.93
C VAL A 23 -22.51 -4.79 -4.78
N TYR A 24 -21.87 -5.95 -4.63
CA TYR A 24 -20.67 -6.06 -3.82
C TYR A 24 -19.66 -5.14 -4.49
N GLY A 25 -19.45 -3.96 -3.90
CA GLY A 25 -18.35 -3.10 -4.29
C GLY A 25 -17.08 -3.93 -4.28
N ALA A 26 -16.26 -3.81 -5.33
CA ALA A 26 -15.01 -4.55 -5.38
C ALA A 26 -14.19 -4.24 -4.11
N PRO A 27 -13.66 -5.26 -3.42
CA PRO A 27 -12.86 -5.06 -2.22
C PRO A 27 -11.70 -4.10 -2.49
N TYR A 28 -11.59 -3.06 -1.67
CA TYR A 28 -10.50 -2.09 -1.71
C TYR A 28 -9.27 -2.66 -1.02
N TYR A 29 -8.16 -2.78 -1.77
CA TYR A 29 -6.88 -3.34 -1.31
C TYR A 29 -5.79 -2.27 -1.11
N GLY A 30 -6.15 -1.00 -1.22
CA GLY A 30 -5.22 0.12 -1.26
C GLY A 30 -4.93 0.59 -2.69
N LYS A 31 -3.81 1.28 -2.87
CA LYS A 31 -3.47 1.92 -4.14
C LYS A 31 -2.75 0.97 -5.08
N PHE A 32 -3.28 0.78 -6.28
CA PHE A 32 -2.69 -0.09 -7.28
C PHE A 32 -1.29 0.36 -7.68
N LEU A 33 -0.32 -0.57 -7.64
CA LEU A 33 1.07 -0.34 -8.06
C LEU A 33 1.30 -0.84 -9.50
N GLY A 34 0.80 -2.03 -9.82
CA GLY A 34 1.00 -2.63 -11.13
C GLY A 34 0.81 -4.15 -11.13
N LYS A 35 0.95 -4.76 -12.30
CA LYS A 35 0.99 -6.22 -12.48
C LYS A 35 2.43 -6.71 -12.44
N LEU A 36 2.64 -7.93 -11.96
CA LEU A 36 3.93 -8.61 -12.03
C LEU A 36 4.27 -8.98 -13.49
N SER A 37 5.56 -8.98 -13.83
CA SER A 37 6.05 -9.13 -15.21
C SER A 37 6.02 -10.54 -15.82
N GLU A 38 5.37 -11.54 -15.19
CA GLU A 38 5.15 -12.91 -15.72
C GLU A 38 6.36 -13.57 -16.41
N LEU A 39 7.57 -13.44 -15.84
CA LEU A 39 8.81 -13.86 -16.51
C LEU A 39 9.04 -15.37 -16.42
N HIS A 40 8.98 -15.95 -15.22
CA HIS A 40 9.24 -17.37 -14.98
C HIS A 40 8.30 -17.96 -13.94
N HIS A 41 8.18 -19.29 -13.96
CA HIS A 41 7.48 -20.07 -12.92
C HIS A 41 6.02 -19.66 -12.67
N GLY A 42 5.38 -19.08 -13.68
CA GLY A 42 4.00 -18.62 -13.60
C GLY A 42 3.76 -17.50 -12.59
N VAL A 43 4.80 -16.72 -12.24
CA VAL A 43 4.68 -15.59 -11.32
C VAL A 43 3.78 -14.51 -11.91
N SER A 44 2.54 -14.43 -11.44
CA SER A 44 1.56 -13.44 -11.88
C SER A 44 0.76 -12.90 -10.70
N GLY A 45 0.06 -11.81 -10.91
CA GLY A 45 -0.77 -11.15 -9.90
C GLY A 45 -0.71 -9.63 -9.99
N GLU A 46 -1.58 -9.00 -9.22
CA GLU A 46 -1.71 -7.54 -9.10
C GLU A 46 -1.17 -7.09 -7.75
N VAL A 47 -0.30 -6.08 -7.75
CA VAL A 47 0.32 -5.56 -6.52
C VAL A 47 -0.32 -4.24 -6.13
N TYR A 48 -0.70 -4.13 -4.87
CA TYR A 48 -1.30 -2.96 -4.25
C TYR A 48 -0.46 -2.51 -3.05
N ALA A 49 -0.40 -1.20 -2.85
CA ALA A 49 0.12 -0.58 -1.65
C ALA A 49 -1.02 -0.43 -0.63
N VAL A 50 -0.95 -1.18 0.46
CA VAL A 50 -1.89 -1.07 1.58
C VAL A 50 -1.59 0.17 2.40
N ASP A 51 -0.32 0.35 2.74
CA ASP A 51 0.19 1.52 3.46
C ASP A 51 1.68 1.73 3.10
N GLY A 52 2.40 2.59 3.82
CA GLY A 52 3.82 2.88 3.57
C GLY A 52 4.79 1.71 3.75
N ARG A 53 4.38 0.58 4.33
CA ARG A 53 5.20 -0.60 4.63
C ARG A 53 4.56 -1.93 4.23
N THR A 54 3.31 -1.92 3.77
CA THR A 54 2.56 -3.14 3.50
C THR A 54 2.17 -3.21 2.01
N LEU A 55 2.46 -4.35 1.40
CA LEU A 55 2.05 -4.71 0.05
C LEU A 55 0.97 -5.78 0.11
N TYR A 56 -0.03 -5.70 -0.76
CA TYR A 56 -1.00 -6.77 -0.98
C TYR A 56 -0.90 -7.26 -2.42
N LEU A 57 -0.72 -8.55 -2.59
CA LEU A 57 -0.73 -9.20 -3.89
C LEU A 57 -2.08 -9.89 -4.06
N LYS A 58 -2.83 -9.47 -5.07
CA LYS A 58 -4.11 -10.05 -5.46
C LYS A 58 -3.88 -11.08 -6.58
N ASP A 59 -4.59 -12.20 -6.48
CA ASP A 59 -4.53 -13.31 -7.42
C ASP A 59 -3.09 -13.81 -7.67
N PHE A 60 -2.24 -13.78 -6.64
CA PHE A 60 -0.85 -14.19 -6.77
C PHE A 60 -0.73 -15.67 -7.12
N THR A 61 0.06 -15.96 -8.15
CA THR A 61 0.33 -17.31 -8.62
C THR A 61 1.83 -17.53 -8.74
N TYR A 62 2.29 -18.70 -8.33
CA TYR A 62 3.68 -19.16 -8.50
C TYR A 62 3.69 -20.69 -8.40
N ASP A 63 4.39 -21.37 -9.31
CA ASP A 63 4.31 -22.84 -9.46
C ASP A 63 5.02 -23.65 -8.35
N GLY A 64 5.90 -23.02 -7.57
CA GLY A 64 6.69 -23.62 -6.49
C GLY A 64 7.94 -24.37 -6.93
N GLN A 65 8.39 -24.25 -8.17
CA GLN A 65 9.50 -25.04 -8.73
C GLN A 65 10.88 -24.39 -8.59
N GLY A 66 10.95 -23.12 -8.19
CA GLY A 66 12.21 -22.45 -7.87
C GLY A 66 12.80 -22.95 -6.55
N PRO A 67 14.03 -23.47 -6.53
CA PRO A 67 14.59 -24.15 -5.35
C PRO A 67 14.94 -23.19 -4.20
N ALA A 68 15.19 -21.90 -4.51
CA ALA A 68 15.48 -20.87 -3.53
C ALA A 68 14.77 -19.54 -3.88
N ALA A 69 13.46 -19.62 -4.13
CA ALA A 69 12.62 -18.47 -4.47
C ALA A 69 12.13 -17.71 -3.22
N TYR A 70 12.22 -16.39 -3.26
CA TYR A 70 11.81 -15.51 -2.16
C TYR A 70 11.11 -14.25 -2.69
N PHE A 71 10.31 -13.62 -1.84
CA PHE A 71 9.85 -12.25 -2.06
C PHE A 71 11.00 -11.27 -1.78
N TYR A 72 11.16 -10.29 -2.67
CA TYR A 72 12.25 -9.33 -2.63
C TYR A 72 11.73 -7.91 -2.89
N ALA A 73 12.43 -6.94 -2.32
CA ALA A 73 12.30 -5.54 -2.71
C ALA A 73 13.68 -4.88 -2.77
N SER A 74 13.81 -3.82 -3.55
CA SER A 74 15.07 -3.08 -3.66
C SER A 74 14.86 -1.57 -3.70
N THR A 75 15.87 -0.85 -3.19
CA THR A 75 16.00 0.61 -3.39
C THR A 75 16.67 0.94 -4.73
N GLY A 76 17.27 -0.05 -5.39
CA GLY A 76 17.71 -0.01 -6.78
C GLY A 76 16.52 -0.17 -7.74
N ARG A 77 16.74 0.14 -9.03
CA ARG A 77 15.69 0.02 -10.07
C ARG A 77 15.68 -1.33 -10.79
N THR A 78 16.57 -2.23 -10.40
CA THR A 78 16.80 -3.51 -11.05
C THR A 78 16.48 -4.62 -10.06
N ALA A 79 15.85 -5.69 -10.56
CA ALA A 79 15.64 -6.91 -9.80
C ALA A 79 16.93 -7.72 -9.86
N ASP A 80 17.72 -7.65 -8.79
CA ASP A 80 19.01 -8.32 -8.68
C ASP A 80 19.28 -8.76 -7.23
N ARG A 81 20.45 -9.34 -6.99
CA ARG A 81 20.89 -9.82 -5.67
C ARG A 81 21.10 -8.71 -4.63
N SER A 82 21.15 -7.44 -5.02
CA SER A 82 21.36 -6.31 -4.08
C SER A 82 20.09 -5.91 -3.31
N GLY A 83 18.93 -6.46 -3.68
CA GLY A 83 17.70 -6.30 -2.92
C GLY A 83 17.74 -7.01 -1.57
N PHE A 84 16.64 -6.94 -0.85
CA PHE A 84 16.46 -7.57 0.44
C PHE A 84 15.23 -8.47 0.45
N ARG A 85 15.35 -9.61 1.13
CA ARG A 85 14.24 -10.55 1.36
C ARG A 85 13.11 -9.89 2.15
N LEU A 86 11.89 -10.22 1.77
CA LEU A 86 10.68 -10.02 2.56
C LEU A 86 10.30 -11.36 3.20
N LYS A 87 9.67 -11.29 4.38
CA LYS A 87 8.99 -12.44 4.96
C LYS A 87 7.71 -12.73 4.18
N ASP A 88 7.33 -14.00 4.08
CA ASP A 88 6.06 -14.42 3.49
C ASP A 88 4.85 -13.97 4.33
N GLU A 89 3.64 -14.36 3.91
CA GLU A 89 2.39 -14.01 4.61
C GLU A 89 2.30 -14.57 6.04
N ASN A 90 3.08 -15.59 6.38
CA ASN A 90 3.14 -16.23 7.69
C ASN A 90 4.29 -15.68 8.55
N GLY A 91 5.05 -14.70 8.04
CA GLY A 91 6.23 -14.16 8.69
C GLY A 91 7.49 -15.03 8.57
N SER A 92 7.47 -16.03 7.68
CA SER A 92 8.59 -16.93 7.42
C SER A 92 9.65 -16.28 6.51
N PRO A 93 10.95 -16.38 6.83
CA PRO A 93 12.03 -15.96 5.93
C PRO A 93 12.47 -17.06 4.95
N GLU A 94 11.82 -18.22 4.98
CA GLU A 94 12.16 -19.40 4.18
C GLU A 94 11.71 -19.30 2.72
N VAL A 95 12.09 -20.30 1.93
CA VAL A 95 11.69 -20.41 0.52
C VAL A 95 10.17 -20.38 0.41
N ILE A 96 9.65 -19.54 -0.49
CA ILE A 96 8.22 -19.36 -0.64
C ILE A 96 7.58 -20.62 -1.26
N ARG A 97 6.40 -20.97 -0.76
CA ARG A 97 5.63 -22.11 -1.25
C ARG A 97 5.02 -21.83 -2.62
N LYS A 98 4.30 -22.82 -3.14
CA LYS A 98 3.40 -22.66 -4.27
C LYS A 98 2.19 -21.77 -3.91
N TYR A 99 1.76 -20.93 -4.85
CA TYR A 99 0.55 -20.11 -4.73
C TYR A 99 -0.38 -20.30 -5.92
N ARG A 100 -1.69 -20.29 -5.70
CA ARG A 100 -2.71 -20.41 -6.76
C ARG A 100 -3.82 -19.37 -6.64
N LYS A 101 -3.63 -18.23 -7.30
CA LYS A 101 -4.57 -17.08 -7.27
C LYS A 101 -4.93 -16.67 -5.84
N GLU A 102 -3.91 -16.54 -5.00
CA GLU A 102 -4.09 -16.26 -3.58
C GLU A 102 -3.89 -14.77 -3.27
N GLY A 103 -4.51 -14.30 -2.19
CA GLY A 103 -4.23 -13.00 -1.60
C GLY A 103 -3.05 -13.09 -0.63
N VAL A 104 -1.96 -12.38 -0.89
CA VAL A 104 -0.74 -12.43 -0.08
C VAL A 104 -0.43 -11.04 0.47
N THR A 105 -0.33 -10.91 1.80
CA THR A 105 0.04 -9.66 2.46
C THR A 105 1.48 -9.72 2.90
N LEU A 106 2.31 -8.79 2.43
CA LEU A 106 3.74 -8.73 2.72
C LEU A 106 4.06 -7.44 3.45
N THR A 107 4.90 -7.55 4.49
CA THR A 107 5.38 -6.40 5.27
C THR A 107 6.84 -6.13 4.98
N LEU A 108 7.18 -4.89 4.66
CA LEU A 108 8.56 -4.45 4.48
C LEU A 108 9.31 -4.48 5.83
N PRO A 109 10.61 -4.85 5.86
CA PRO A 109 11.45 -4.81 7.06
C PRO A 109 11.54 -3.40 7.65
N GLU A 110 11.89 -3.29 8.93
CA GLU A 110 12.06 -2.01 9.61
C GLU A 110 13.00 -1.05 8.84
N GLY A 111 12.69 0.25 8.87
CA GLY A 111 13.42 1.28 8.12
C GLY A 111 13.19 1.28 6.61
N LYS A 112 12.51 0.28 6.03
CA LYS A 112 12.10 0.26 4.61
C LYS A 112 10.65 0.76 4.45
N THR A 113 10.38 1.52 3.41
CA THR A 113 9.05 2.06 3.11
C THR A 113 8.83 2.16 1.60
N LEU A 114 7.58 2.25 1.16
CA LEU A 114 7.23 2.46 -0.25
C LEU A 114 7.77 3.77 -0.83
N ASN A 115 8.20 4.72 0.01
CA ASN A 115 8.92 5.91 -0.44
C ASN A 115 10.35 5.60 -0.92
N ASN A 116 11.00 4.57 -0.35
CA ASN A 116 12.42 4.31 -0.58
C ASN A 116 12.69 3.08 -1.47
N ILE A 117 11.74 2.15 -1.57
CA ILE A 117 11.84 1.04 -2.52
C ILE A 117 11.36 1.45 -3.90
N LYS A 118 11.99 0.90 -4.95
CA LYS A 118 11.69 1.22 -6.36
C LYS A 118 11.18 0.03 -7.16
N ILE A 119 11.30 -1.17 -6.61
CA ILE A 119 10.88 -2.42 -7.26
C ILE A 119 10.55 -3.46 -6.20
N PHE A 120 9.49 -4.23 -6.43
CA PHE A 120 9.13 -5.45 -5.73
C PHE A 120 9.20 -6.61 -6.73
N TYR A 121 9.72 -7.76 -6.32
CA TYR A 121 9.95 -8.89 -7.23
C TYR A 121 10.04 -10.23 -6.52
N VAL A 122 9.88 -11.31 -7.27
CA VAL A 122 10.16 -12.69 -6.84
C VAL A 122 11.53 -13.08 -7.39
N TRP A 123 12.45 -13.43 -6.52
CA TRP A 123 13.86 -13.69 -6.85
C TRP A 123 14.26 -15.10 -6.44
N CYS A 124 14.90 -15.83 -7.35
CA CYS A 124 15.54 -17.11 -7.03
C CYS A 124 17.02 -16.88 -6.79
N GLU A 125 17.49 -17.12 -5.56
CA GLU A 125 18.89 -16.87 -5.21
C GLU A 125 19.85 -17.91 -5.74
N GLU A 126 19.43 -19.17 -5.85
CA GLU A 126 20.29 -20.25 -6.32
C GLU A 126 20.69 -20.07 -7.79
N PHE A 127 19.78 -19.52 -8.60
CA PHE A 127 20.03 -19.26 -10.02
C PHE A 127 20.29 -17.79 -10.34
N GLU A 128 20.14 -16.89 -9.37
CA GLU A 128 20.24 -15.45 -9.56
C GLU A 128 19.33 -14.93 -10.70
N VAL A 129 18.06 -15.36 -10.70
CA VAL A 129 17.06 -15.01 -11.73
C VAL A 129 15.81 -14.35 -11.12
N ASN A 130 15.31 -13.31 -11.81
CA ASN A 130 14.04 -12.65 -11.51
C ASN A 130 12.88 -13.43 -12.13
N PHE A 131 11.94 -13.90 -11.31
CA PHE A 131 10.75 -14.61 -11.78
C PHE A 131 9.59 -13.69 -12.15
N GLY A 132 9.57 -12.47 -11.63
CA GLY A 132 8.57 -11.47 -11.94
C GLY A 132 8.70 -10.27 -11.01
N ASP A 133 8.52 -9.08 -11.56
CA ASP A 133 8.71 -7.80 -10.88
C ASP A 133 7.60 -6.80 -11.18
N VAL A 134 7.48 -5.81 -10.30
CA VAL A 134 6.70 -4.60 -10.49
C VAL A 134 7.51 -3.40 -10.03
N LYS A 135 7.54 -2.37 -10.87
CA LYS A 135 8.24 -1.11 -10.56
C LYS A 135 7.33 -0.19 -9.76
N ILE A 136 7.89 0.44 -8.74
CA ILE A 136 7.20 1.43 -7.93
C ILE A 136 7.49 2.81 -8.51
N PRO A 137 6.45 3.60 -8.88
CA PRO A 137 6.62 4.94 -9.42
C PRO A 137 7.42 5.85 -8.48
N ARG A 138 8.10 6.84 -9.05
CA ARG A 138 8.70 7.91 -8.25
C ARG A 138 7.56 8.71 -7.59
N ASN A 139 7.77 9.18 -6.36
CA ASN A 139 6.79 9.98 -5.61
C ASN A 139 5.43 9.26 -5.48
N PHE A 140 5.47 7.93 -5.31
CA PHE A 140 4.26 7.15 -5.13
C PHE A 140 3.57 7.55 -3.81
N ASP A 141 2.42 8.21 -3.94
CA ASP A 141 1.59 8.61 -2.80
C ASP A 141 0.79 7.40 -2.30
N TYR A 142 1.38 6.62 -1.39
CA TYR A 142 0.74 5.45 -0.79
C TYR A 142 -0.35 5.84 0.23
N PRO A 143 -1.31 4.95 0.51
CA PRO A 143 -2.38 5.25 1.46
C PRO A 143 -1.87 5.44 2.90
N ARG A 144 -2.43 6.40 3.62
CA ARG A 144 -2.03 6.74 4.98
C ARG A 144 -3.20 7.37 5.76
N PRO A 145 -3.22 7.27 7.11
CA PRO A 145 -4.26 7.93 7.89
C PRO A 145 -4.36 9.42 7.57
N GLN A 146 -5.59 9.92 7.40
CA GLN A 146 -5.85 11.31 7.02
C GLN A 146 -6.64 12.03 8.10
N LYS A 147 -6.25 13.28 8.39
CA LYS A 147 -6.99 14.15 9.30
C LYS A 147 -8.05 14.94 8.53
N ILE A 148 -9.24 15.02 9.11
CA ILE A 148 -10.32 15.90 8.67
C ILE A 148 -10.65 16.87 9.80
N ASP A 149 -11.60 17.77 9.57
CA ASP A 149 -11.97 18.77 10.58
C ASP A 149 -12.52 18.14 11.87
N ALA A 150 -12.54 18.96 12.91
CA ALA A 150 -13.15 18.62 14.19
C ALA A 150 -14.69 18.66 14.11
N LEU A 151 -15.35 17.85 14.93
CA LEU A 151 -16.77 18.05 15.20
C LEU A 151 -16.97 19.36 15.96
N LYS A 152 -17.98 20.11 15.54
CA LYS A 152 -18.47 21.32 16.22
C LYS A 152 -19.98 21.36 16.07
N GLY A 153 -20.67 21.66 17.16
CA GLY A 153 -22.10 21.53 17.18
C GLY A 153 -22.78 22.16 18.39
N VAL A 154 -24.07 21.85 18.54
CA VAL A 154 -24.88 22.13 19.73
C VAL A 154 -24.74 20.99 20.75
N HIS A 155 -25.39 21.13 21.91
CA HIS A 155 -25.37 20.10 22.96
C HIS A 155 -23.96 19.70 23.43
N GLY A 156 -23.06 20.69 23.50
CA GLY A 156 -21.67 20.49 23.92
C GLY A 156 -20.84 19.63 22.97
N ILE A 157 -21.27 19.45 21.71
CA ILE A 157 -20.52 18.67 20.73
C ILE A 157 -19.27 19.42 20.29
N SER A 158 -18.12 18.81 20.62
CA SER A 158 -16.82 19.23 20.12
C SER A 158 -15.87 18.05 20.07
N SER A 159 -14.87 18.10 19.19
CA SER A 159 -13.74 17.17 19.21
C SER A 159 -12.46 17.87 18.75
N ASP A 160 -11.34 17.15 18.80
CA ASP A 160 -10.17 17.46 17.98
C ASP A 160 -10.39 17.01 16.52
N PRO A 161 -9.50 17.40 15.58
CA PRO A 161 -9.51 16.88 14.21
C PRO A 161 -9.62 15.36 14.16
N ILE A 162 -10.62 14.86 13.44
CA ILE A 162 -10.89 13.42 13.32
C ILE A 162 -9.84 12.79 12.42
N VAL A 163 -9.41 11.58 12.76
CA VAL A 163 -8.48 10.80 11.93
C VAL A 163 -9.24 9.67 11.26
N LEU A 164 -9.28 9.69 9.93
CA LEU A 164 -9.66 8.54 9.12
C LEU A 164 -8.47 7.58 9.12
N VAL A 165 -8.56 6.54 9.95
CA VAL A 165 -7.47 5.60 10.21
C VAL A 165 -7.28 4.67 9.01
N ASP A 166 -8.39 4.14 8.52
CA ASP A 166 -8.49 3.30 7.32
C ASP A 166 -9.85 3.51 6.64
N ALA A 167 -10.15 2.70 5.63
CA ALA A 167 -11.37 2.79 4.85
C ALA A 167 -12.67 2.64 5.66
N GLN A 168 -12.63 2.11 6.88
CA GLN A 168 -13.82 1.88 7.72
C GLN A 168 -13.69 2.39 9.16
N THR A 169 -12.52 2.89 9.57
CA THR A 169 -12.24 3.24 10.96
C THR A 169 -11.99 4.73 11.13
N LEU A 170 -12.75 5.35 12.04
CA LEU A 170 -12.62 6.74 12.43
C LEU A 170 -12.12 6.82 13.88
N LEU A 171 -11.11 7.64 14.13
CA LEU A 171 -10.65 8.01 15.47
C LEU A 171 -11.07 9.45 15.74
N VAL A 172 -11.87 9.65 16.78
CA VAL A 172 -12.37 10.96 17.21
C VAL A 172 -11.75 11.29 18.57
N PRO A 173 -10.69 12.12 18.63
CA PRO A 173 -10.05 12.48 19.88
C PRO A 173 -10.83 13.59 20.60
N ASN A 174 -10.76 13.58 21.94
CA ASN A 174 -11.34 14.63 22.79
C ASN A 174 -12.83 14.93 22.51
N LEU A 175 -13.62 13.90 22.20
CA LEU A 175 -15.06 14.04 21.99
C LEU A 175 -15.76 14.46 23.27
N SER A 176 -16.56 15.52 23.18
CA SER A 176 -17.49 15.99 24.20
C SER A 176 -18.92 16.01 23.65
N TYR A 177 -19.89 15.70 24.49
CA TYR A 177 -21.33 15.74 24.23
C TYR A 177 -22.05 15.70 25.59
N ASP A 178 -23.00 16.58 25.84
CA ASP A 178 -23.64 16.75 27.17
C ASP A 178 -24.51 15.56 27.62
N GLY A 179 -25.01 14.76 26.67
CA GLY A 179 -25.88 13.62 26.96
C GLY A 179 -27.36 13.97 27.15
N GLU A 180 -27.78 15.19 26.83
CA GLU A 180 -29.14 15.66 27.16
C GLU A 180 -30.22 15.20 26.17
N ALA A 181 -29.86 14.87 24.94
CA ALA A 181 -30.86 14.52 23.95
C ALA A 181 -31.39 13.09 24.10
N PRO A 182 -32.69 12.87 23.82
CA PRO A 182 -33.34 11.59 24.05
C PRO A 182 -32.83 10.48 23.13
N ASP A 183 -32.32 10.84 21.95
CA ASP A 183 -31.93 9.85 20.94
C ASP A 183 -30.80 10.33 20.01
N ALA A 184 -29.71 10.83 20.60
CA ALA A 184 -28.51 11.17 19.83
C ALA A 184 -27.75 9.90 19.42
N LYS A 185 -27.31 9.82 18.15
CA LYS A 185 -26.54 8.69 17.60
C LYS A 185 -25.40 9.18 16.73
N PHE A 186 -24.34 8.39 16.59
CA PHE A 186 -23.36 8.63 15.52
C PHE A 186 -24.02 8.35 14.17
N TRP A 187 -23.77 9.24 13.22
CA TRP A 187 -24.54 9.31 11.99
C TRP A 187 -23.63 9.60 10.80
N VAL A 188 -23.83 8.86 9.72
CA VAL A 188 -23.15 9.08 8.44
C VAL A 188 -24.16 9.06 7.32
N GLY A 189 -23.79 9.61 6.18
CA GLY A 189 -24.65 9.56 5.01
C GLY A 189 -23.96 10.14 3.79
N ARG A 190 -24.63 10.04 2.64
CA ARG A 190 -24.16 10.65 1.40
C ARG A 190 -24.39 12.16 1.43
N GLY A 191 -23.55 12.88 0.70
CA GLY A 191 -23.63 14.33 0.59
C GLY A 191 -23.06 15.08 1.79
N ALA A 192 -22.98 16.39 1.65
CA ALA A 192 -22.24 17.26 2.56
C ALA A 192 -22.92 17.52 3.91
N LYS A 193 -24.21 17.17 4.06
CA LYS A 193 -25.00 17.43 5.27
C LYS A 193 -25.80 16.21 5.71
N PRO A 194 -26.01 16.03 7.03
CA PRO A 194 -26.90 15.00 7.57
C PRO A 194 -28.34 15.13 7.08
N SER A 195 -28.99 13.98 6.97
CA SER A 195 -30.42 13.86 6.66
C SER A 195 -31.04 12.69 7.45
N PRO A 196 -32.38 12.64 7.57
CA PRO A 196 -33.06 11.51 8.22
C PRO A 196 -32.79 10.15 7.56
N GLN A 197 -32.32 10.12 6.31
CA GLN A 197 -31.99 8.89 5.57
C GLN A 197 -30.54 8.43 5.78
N GLY A 198 -29.82 9.01 6.74
CA GLY A 198 -28.47 8.56 7.08
C GLY A 198 -28.46 7.19 7.76
N ILE A 199 -27.24 6.74 8.05
CA ILE A 199 -26.92 5.42 8.55
C ILE A 199 -26.36 5.59 9.96
N ARG A 200 -26.88 4.79 10.90
CA ARG A 200 -26.38 4.72 12.27
C ARG A 200 -25.00 4.09 12.29
N VAL A 201 -24.07 4.70 13.00
CA VAL A 201 -22.76 4.11 13.30
C VAL A 201 -22.77 3.62 14.74
N PRO A 202 -22.41 2.35 14.99
CA PRO A 202 -22.30 1.84 16.36
C PRO A 202 -21.28 2.65 17.18
N ASP A 203 -21.54 2.79 18.48
CA ASP A 203 -20.63 3.42 19.44
C ASP A 203 -19.32 2.62 19.62
N GLU A 204 -18.42 3.09 20.48
CA GLU A 204 -17.14 2.42 20.75
C GLU A 204 -17.29 0.99 21.34
N ASN A 205 -18.50 0.61 21.75
CA ASN A 205 -18.86 -0.70 22.31
C ASN A 205 -19.70 -1.54 21.33
N GLY A 206 -19.90 -1.07 20.09
CA GLY A 206 -20.67 -1.75 19.06
C GLY A 206 -22.19 -1.65 19.25
N LYS A 207 -22.70 -0.63 19.95
CA LYS A 207 -24.14 -0.43 20.19
C LYS A 207 -24.68 0.76 19.40
N GLU A 208 -25.90 0.63 18.88
CA GLU A 208 -26.64 1.70 18.19
C GLU A 208 -27.71 2.36 19.09
N VAL A 209 -27.53 2.28 20.41
CA VAL A 209 -28.42 2.89 21.42
C VAL A 209 -28.13 4.40 21.55
N PRO A 210 -29.04 5.20 22.15
CA PRO A 210 -28.77 6.61 22.41
C PRO A 210 -27.41 6.82 23.10
N LEU A 211 -26.65 7.78 22.59
CA LEU A 211 -25.33 8.12 23.08
C LEU A 211 -25.42 8.66 24.51
N ARG A 212 -24.55 8.15 25.37
CA ARG A 212 -24.31 8.72 26.69
C ARG A 212 -23.50 10.02 26.58
N ARG A 213 -23.42 10.76 27.69
CA ARG A 213 -22.48 11.89 27.83
C ARG A 213 -21.05 11.47 27.51
N TYR A 214 -20.36 12.30 26.71
CA TYR A 214 -18.92 12.23 26.49
C TYR A 214 -18.25 13.47 27.09
N ASP A 215 -17.13 13.27 27.78
CA ASP A 215 -16.34 14.33 28.38
C ASP A 215 -14.88 14.13 27.96
N HIS A 216 -14.44 14.88 26.95
CA HIS A 216 -13.10 14.82 26.36
C HIS A 216 -12.59 13.39 26.10
N LYS A 217 -13.49 12.48 25.71
CA LYS A 217 -13.16 11.07 25.52
C LYS A 217 -12.68 10.83 24.09
N THR A 218 -11.61 10.07 23.94
CA THR A 218 -11.22 9.57 22.61
C THR A 218 -12.00 8.30 22.28
N VAL A 219 -12.67 8.28 21.12
CA VAL A 219 -13.44 7.12 20.63
C VAL A 219 -12.92 6.63 19.29
N VAL A 220 -12.99 5.31 19.09
CA VAL A 220 -12.70 4.66 17.81
C VAL A 220 -13.99 4.03 17.33
N LEU A 221 -14.42 4.41 16.14
CA LEU A 221 -15.67 3.98 15.53
C LEU A 221 -15.37 3.20 14.27
N THR A 222 -16.16 2.16 14.02
CA THR A 222 -16.08 1.35 12.82
C THR A 222 -17.38 1.50 12.05
N LEU A 223 -17.28 1.87 10.77
CA LEU A 223 -18.43 1.98 9.88
C LEU A 223 -19.14 0.62 9.76
N PRO A 224 -20.48 0.60 9.75
CA PRO A 224 -21.26 -0.64 9.73
C PRO A 224 -21.20 -1.36 8.38
N GLY A 225 -21.34 -2.68 8.41
CA GLY A 225 -21.44 -3.51 7.20
C GLY A 225 -20.17 -3.40 6.32
N ASP A 226 -20.40 -3.07 5.05
CA ASP A 226 -19.36 -2.87 4.03
C ASP A 226 -19.20 -1.39 3.66
N LEU A 227 -19.79 -0.48 4.47
CA LEU A 227 -19.68 0.95 4.26
C LEU A 227 -18.22 1.39 4.45
N THR A 228 -17.75 2.25 3.55
CA THR A 228 -16.42 2.85 3.64
C THR A 228 -16.50 4.37 3.73
N VAL A 229 -15.39 5.00 4.11
CA VAL A 229 -15.23 6.46 4.08
C VAL A 229 -15.40 7.04 2.68
N PHE A 230 -15.25 6.23 1.63
CA PHE A 230 -15.47 6.64 0.23
C PHE A 230 -16.97 6.71 -0.12
N ASP A 231 -17.83 6.05 0.65
CA ASP A 231 -19.28 5.98 0.41
C ASP A 231 -20.08 7.08 1.14
N ILE A 232 -19.42 7.82 2.03
CA ILE A 232 -20.02 8.83 2.91
C ILE A 232 -19.51 10.22 2.57
N GLY A 233 -20.38 11.23 2.71
CA GLY A 233 -20.03 12.64 2.53
C GLY A 233 -19.95 13.43 3.85
N HIS A 234 -20.40 12.84 4.96
CA HIS A 234 -20.30 13.44 6.28
C HIS A 234 -20.26 12.38 7.38
N PHE A 235 -19.76 12.78 8.54
CA PHE A 235 -19.86 12.08 9.82
C PHE A 235 -20.29 13.08 10.89
N GLY A 236 -21.19 12.69 11.78
CA GLY A 236 -21.71 13.59 12.81
C GLY A 236 -22.48 12.89 13.91
N ILE A 237 -23.10 13.70 14.76
CA ILE A 237 -24.06 13.26 15.76
C ILE A 237 -25.42 13.83 15.38
N TRP A 238 -26.40 12.93 15.27
CA TRP A 238 -27.76 13.25 14.83
C TRP A 238 -28.75 12.81 15.90
N CYS A 239 -29.73 13.65 16.20
CA CYS A 239 -30.86 13.23 17.03
C CYS A 239 -31.94 12.60 16.15
N GLU A 240 -32.11 11.29 16.26
CA GLU A 240 -33.04 10.55 15.43
C GLU A 240 -34.51 10.85 15.79
N ALA A 241 -34.82 11.00 17.08
CA ALA A 241 -36.17 11.32 17.55
C ALA A 241 -36.69 12.68 17.04
N PHE A 242 -35.82 13.68 16.91
CA PHE A 242 -36.20 15.03 16.48
C PHE A 242 -35.77 15.36 15.06
N THR A 243 -35.03 14.48 14.38
CA THR A 243 -34.50 14.69 13.03
C THR A 243 -33.66 15.97 12.91
N VAL A 244 -32.79 16.21 13.91
CA VAL A 244 -31.94 17.41 13.98
C VAL A 244 -30.47 17.02 13.95
N ASP A 245 -29.70 17.75 13.15
CA ASP A 245 -28.25 17.71 13.14
C ASP A 245 -27.70 18.44 14.36
N PHE A 246 -27.00 17.73 15.22
CA PHE A 246 -26.37 18.37 16.36
C PHE A 246 -24.96 18.85 16.05
N GLY A 247 -24.33 18.32 15.01
CA GLY A 247 -22.97 18.67 14.61
C GLY A 247 -22.39 17.60 13.69
N HIS A 248 -21.85 18.05 12.56
CA HIS A 248 -21.23 17.16 11.58
C HIS A 248 -19.93 17.76 11.05
N VAL A 249 -19.12 16.88 10.47
CA VAL A 249 -17.97 17.18 9.64
C VAL A 249 -18.17 16.58 8.26
N GLN A 250 -17.68 17.27 7.23
CA GLN A 250 -17.68 16.77 5.86
C GLN A 250 -16.51 15.81 5.63
N ILE A 251 -16.78 14.75 4.88
CA ILE A 251 -15.77 13.81 4.43
C ILE A 251 -15.30 14.23 3.03
N PRO A 252 -14.00 14.55 2.83
CA PRO A 252 -13.46 14.86 1.52
C PRO A 252 -13.65 13.69 0.54
N SER A 253 -13.83 13.98 -0.75
CA SER A 253 -14.02 12.95 -1.78
C SER A 253 -12.72 12.33 -2.28
N ASN A 254 -11.59 13.04 -2.18
CA ASN A 254 -10.27 12.63 -2.67
C ASN A 254 -9.40 12.05 -1.55
N LEU A 255 -9.90 11.01 -0.88
CA LEU A 255 -9.18 10.34 0.20
C LEU A 255 -8.15 9.33 -0.32
N ASN A 256 -7.04 9.21 0.40
CA ASN A 256 -6.02 8.19 0.18
C ASN A 256 -5.66 7.53 1.52
N VAL A 257 -6.61 6.76 2.05
CA VAL A 257 -6.50 6.04 3.32
C VAL A 257 -6.27 4.55 3.11
N PRO A 258 -5.63 3.84 4.07
CA PRO A 258 -5.41 2.41 3.98
C PRO A 258 -6.73 1.62 3.86
N PRO A 259 -6.73 0.42 3.26
CA PRO A 259 -7.84 -0.51 3.38
C PRO A 259 -7.98 -0.99 4.83
N SER A 260 -9.18 -1.39 5.25
CA SER A 260 -9.38 -1.93 6.60
C SER A 260 -8.87 -3.37 6.71
N LEU A 261 -8.49 -3.78 7.92
CA LEU A 261 -8.06 -5.16 8.19
C LEU A 261 -9.14 -6.18 7.79
N LYS A 262 -10.42 -5.86 8.03
CA LYS A 262 -11.56 -6.68 7.63
C LYS A 262 -11.58 -6.90 6.12
N MET A 263 -11.28 -5.87 5.33
CA MET A 263 -11.28 -5.93 3.86
C MET A 263 -10.11 -6.75 3.29
N LEU A 264 -8.98 -6.80 3.99
CA LEU A 264 -7.84 -7.62 3.59
C LEU A 264 -7.99 -9.11 3.98
N GLY A 265 -9.09 -9.49 4.63
CA GLY A 265 -9.29 -10.86 5.11
C GLY A 265 -8.39 -11.24 6.29
N VAL A 266 -7.64 -10.28 6.85
CA VAL A 266 -6.86 -10.49 8.07
C VAL A 266 -7.82 -10.29 9.24
N SER A 267 -8.19 -11.40 9.89
CA SER A 267 -9.06 -11.35 11.06
C SER A 267 -8.41 -10.45 12.13
N PRO A 268 -9.17 -9.55 12.79
CA PRO A 268 -8.65 -8.82 13.94
C PRO A 268 -8.07 -9.86 14.91
N GLN A 269 -6.79 -9.73 15.25
CA GLN A 269 -6.22 -10.56 16.31
C GLN A 269 -7.15 -10.41 17.52
N LYS A 270 -7.71 -11.54 17.99
CA LYS A 270 -8.50 -11.54 19.22
C LYS A 270 -7.66 -10.81 20.26
N ARG A 271 -8.21 -9.71 20.81
CA ARG A 271 -7.57 -8.95 21.88
C ARG A 271 -6.96 -9.96 22.86
N PRO A 272 -5.65 -9.92 23.16
CA PRO A 272 -5.16 -10.67 24.29
C PRO A 272 -5.98 -10.18 25.50
N ARG A 273 -6.76 -11.10 26.08
CA ARG A 273 -7.35 -10.88 27.40
C ARG A 273 -6.15 -10.61 28.30
N ASN A 274 -6.07 -9.38 28.83
CA ASN A 274 -5.00 -8.78 29.64
C ASN A 274 -4.19 -7.71 28.89
N PHE A 275 -4.82 -6.57 28.62
CA PHE A 275 -4.10 -5.29 28.53
C PHE A 275 -4.66 -4.36 29.60
N ASP A 276 -4.26 -4.62 30.85
CA ASP A 276 -4.50 -3.72 31.98
C ASP A 276 -3.48 -2.58 31.92
N ILE A 277 -3.90 -1.43 31.40
CA ILE A 277 -3.12 -0.18 31.39
C ILE A 277 -2.87 0.34 32.83
N SER A 278 -3.58 -0.19 33.81
CA SER A 278 -3.50 0.22 35.23
C SER A 278 -2.28 -0.34 35.99
N ARG A 279 -1.46 -1.21 35.38
CA ARG A 279 -0.30 -1.85 36.07
C ARG A 279 1.07 -1.34 35.66
N GLU A 280 1.18 -0.45 34.68
CA GLU A 280 2.47 0.18 34.33
C GLU A 280 2.74 1.50 35.08
N VAL A 281 1.74 2.06 35.77
CA VAL A 281 1.89 3.29 36.57
C VAL A 281 2.25 3.01 38.05
N SER A 282 2.21 1.75 38.48
CA SER A 282 2.45 1.38 39.88
C SER A 282 3.56 0.34 40.01
N ARG A 283 4.78 0.71 39.60
CA ARG A 283 5.99 0.05 40.12
C ARG A 283 6.67 1.02 41.11
N PRO A 284 6.76 0.69 42.41
CA PRO A 284 7.58 1.47 43.33
C PRO A 284 9.04 1.38 42.88
N ARG A 285 9.68 2.55 42.70
CA ARG A 285 11.13 2.64 42.50
C ARG A 285 11.82 2.00 43.70
N VAL A 286 12.70 1.03 43.43
CA VAL A 286 13.67 0.53 44.39
C VAL A 286 14.62 1.68 44.75
N PRO A 287 14.91 1.97 46.03
CA PRO A 287 15.92 2.97 46.38
C PRO A 287 17.31 2.37 46.15
N LEU A 288 18.07 2.98 45.23
CA LEU A 288 19.52 2.75 45.15
C LEU A 288 20.19 3.56 46.26
N VAL A 289 20.79 2.84 47.21
CA VAL A 289 21.59 3.40 48.31
C VAL A 289 22.96 3.81 47.79
N GLY A 290 23.32 5.07 48.04
CA GLY A 290 24.66 5.48 48.49
C GLY A 290 25.80 5.51 47.47
N GLY A 291 26.01 6.66 46.82
CA GLY A 291 27.27 7.02 46.18
C GLY A 291 27.37 8.54 46.05
N GLN A 292 28.28 9.15 46.81
CA GLN A 292 28.53 10.59 46.86
C GLN A 292 28.85 11.16 45.48
N LEU A 293 28.26 12.31 45.14
CA LEU A 293 28.66 13.12 44.00
C LEU A 293 29.20 14.46 44.52
N GLU A 294 30.51 14.63 44.37
CA GLU A 294 31.17 15.94 44.48
C GLU A 294 30.76 16.84 43.31
N ALA A 295 30.55 18.12 43.62
CA ALA A 295 30.18 19.13 42.65
C ALA A 295 31.37 19.47 41.75
N THR A 296 31.29 19.13 40.46
CA THR A 296 32.19 19.70 39.45
C THR A 296 31.43 20.74 38.63
N THR A 297 31.86 22.00 38.79
CA THR A 297 31.36 23.15 38.03
C THR A 297 32.02 23.14 36.66
N PHE A 298 31.25 22.85 35.60
CA PHE A 298 31.72 23.01 34.23
C PHE A 298 31.05 24.23 33.57
N ARG A 299 31.87 25.26 33.33
CA ARG A 299 31.55 26.49 32.57
C ARG A 299 32.02 26.32 31.11
N PRO A 300 31.21 26.63 30.10
CA PRO A 300 31.70 26.70 28.72
C PRO A 300 32.47 28.01 28.46
N ASN A 301 33.57 27.87 27.71
CA ASN A 301 34.56 28.92 27.43
C ASN A 301 34.05 29.90 26.35
N ARG A 302 34.15 31.22 26.63
CA ARG A 302 33.93 32.32 25.69
C ARG A 302 35.28 32.93 25.34
N GLN A 303 35.60 32.96 24.05
CA GLN A 303 36.71 33.68 23.42
C GLN A 303 36.21 34.04 22.02
N PHE A 304 36.22 35.27 21.49
CA PHE A 304 36.67 36.59 21.89
C PHE A 304 35.77 37.61 21.17
N HIS A 305 35.69 38.85 21.66
CA HIS A 305 35.18 39.99 20.91
C HIS A 305 36.23 41.11 20.91
N ASN A 306 36.15 41.90 19.84
CA ASN A 306 36.77 43.20 19.57
C ASN A 306 38.13 43.14 18.86
N PHE A 307 38.16 43.67 17.63
CA PHE A 307 38.87 44.92 17.32
C PHE A 307 38.36 45.49 15.97
N PHE A 308 37.97 46.77 15.99
CA PHE A 308 37.76 47.63 14.82
C PHE A 308 39.07 48.37 14.52
N GLN A 309 39.57 48.34 13.27
CA GLN A 309 40.05 49.50 12.48
C GLN A 309 40.86 49.12 11.21
N GLN A 310 40.51 49.81 10.09
CA GLN A 310 41.35 50.19 8.91
C GLN A 310 41.81 49.04 7.98
N GLN A 311 41.70 49.00 6.63
CA GLN A 311 41.55 49.90 5.46
C GLN A 311 41.27 48.97 4.21
N PRO A 312 41.19 49.39 2.91
CA PRO A 312 40.73 50.62 2.28
C PRO A 312 39.69 50.39 1.11
N SER A 313 39.15 51.52 0.65
CA SER A 313 38.41 51.83 -0.59
C SER A 313 38.36 50.83 -1.76
N GLN A 314 37.15 50.44 -2.17
CA GLN A 314 36.79 50.26 -3.58
C GLN A 314 35.39 50.84 -3.89
N ASN A 315 35.35 51.55 -5.01
CA ASN A 315 34.30 52.39 -5.56
C ASN A 315 32.87 51.81 -5.50
N PHE A 316 31.96 52.53 -4.84
CA PHE A 316 30.52 52.38 -5.05
C PHE A 316 30.09 53.26 -6.24
N LEU A 317 29.61 52.62 -7.30
CA LEU A 317 28.81 53.27 -8.34
C LEU A 317 27.37 53.45 -7.83
N PRO A 318 26.68 54.55 -8.18
CA PRO A 318 25.29 54.73 -7.80
C PRO A 318 24.38 53.77 -8.59
N PHE A 319 23.54 53.01 -7.88
CA PHE A 319 22.46 52.26 -8.49
C PHE A 319 21.38 53.23 -8.98
N THR A 320 21.29 53.39 -10.30
CA THR A 320 20.16 54.06 -10.95
C THR A 320 18.95 53.14 -10.89
N ILE A 321 17.89 53.54 -10.19
CA ILE A 321 16.57 52.90 -10.31
C ILE A 321 16.01 53.29 -11.68
N GLN A 322 16.04 52.37 -12.64
CA GLN A 322 15.28 52.52 -13.89
C GLN A 322 13.79 52.34 -13.58
N GLN A 323 13.02 53.42 -13.73
CA GLN A 323 11.57 53.33 -13.85
C GLN A 323 11.24 52.43 -15.06
N GLN A 324 10.58 51.30 -14.82
CA GLN A 324 9.93 50.55 -15.89
C GLN A 324 8.78 51.41 -16.43
N GLN A 325 8.89 51.83 -17.68
CA GLN A 325 7.79 52.46 -18.40
C GLN A 325 6.64 51.45 -18.53
N LEU A 326 5.49 51.77 -17.95
CA LEU A 326 4.26 51.01 -18.15
C LEU A 326 3.82 51.16 -19.61
N LEU A 327 3.89 50.05 -20.35
CA LEU A 327 3.41 49.98 -21.75
C LEU A 327 1.89 50.13 -21.79
N THR A 328 1.39 50.86 -22.78
CA THR A 328 -0.06 51.02 -22.95
C THR A 328 -0.69 49.71 -23.43
N PRO A 329 -2.00 49.47 -23.16
CA PRO A 329 -2.68 48.25 -23.61
C PRO A 329 -2.57 47.99 -25.12
N GLN A 330 -2.51 49.05 -25.94
CA GLN A 330 -2.29 48.95 -27.38
C GLN A 330 -0.88 48.43 -27.72
N GLN A 331 0.14 48.86 -26.99
CA GLN A 331 1.52 48.38 -27.19
C GLN A 331 1.68 46.92 -26.75
N ILE A 332 0.98 46.51 -25.68
CA ILE A 332 0.96 45.11 -25.21
C ILE A 332 0.31 44.21 -26.27
N PHE A 333 -0.80 44.65 -26.86
CA PHE A 333 -1.51 43.88 -27.89
C PHE A 333 -0.66 43.70 -29.16
N ALA A 334 0.03 44.76 -29.60
CA ALA A 334 0.96 44.68 -30.73
C ALA A 334 2.12 43.71 -30.46
N GLN A 335 2.67 43.72 -29.23
CA GLN A 335 3.74 42.79 -28.84
C GLN A 335 3.27 41.33 -28.74
N GLN A 336 2.01 41.09 -28.37
CA GLN A 336 1.42 39.75 -28.36
C GLN A 336 1.20 39.21 -29.78
N GLN A 337 0.72 40.05 -30.70
CA GLN A 337 0.54 39.65 -32.10
C GLN A 337 1.88 39.32 -32.77
N LEU A 338 2.93 40.11 -32.52
CA LEU A 338 4.27 39.82 -33.05
C LEU A 338 4.84 38.50 -32.50
N ARG A 339 4.61 38.20 -31.21
CA ARG A 339 5.01 36.93 -30.59
C ARG A 339 4.25 35.74 -31.17
N GLN A 340 2.97 35.88 -31.45
CA GLN A 340 2.17 34.82 -32.08
C GLN A 340 2.63 34.55 -33.51
N GLN A 341 2.92 35.60 -34.31
CA GLN A 341 3.48 35.43 -35.66
C GLN A 341 4.87 34.76 -35.63
N GLN A 342 5.74 35.14 -34.69
CA GLN A 342 7.03 34.49 -34.51
C GLN A 342 6.91 33.03 -34.04
N ALA A 343 5.91 32.72 -33.21
CA ALA A 343 5.64 31.35 -32.79
C ALA A 343 5.14 30.47 -33.95
N GLN A 344 4.28 31.01 -34.82
CA GLN A 344 3.83 30.31 -36.03
C GLN A 344 4.97 30.09 -37.04
N GLN A 345 5.84 31.07 -37.26
CA GLN A 345 7.03 30.87 -38.11
C GLN A 345 8.01 29.82 -37.55
N ARG A 346 8.10 29.66 -36.22
CA ARG A 346 8.88 28.58 -35.60
C ARG A 346 8.24 27.20 -35.76
N ILE A 347 6.92 27.11 -35.85
CA ILE A 347 6.23 25.83 -36.10
C ILE A 347 6.48 25.41 -37.55
N ASP A 348 6.34 26.31 -38.51
CA ASP A 348 6.56 25.99 -39.93
C ASP A 348 8.03 25.62 -40.23
N GLN A 349 9.01 26.30 -39.63
CA GLN A 349 10.44 25.91 -39.79
C GLN A 349 10.77 24.52 -39.24
N ASN A 350 10.11 24.07 -38.17
CA ASN A 350 10.31 22.73 -37.62
C ASN A 350 9.63 21.64 -38.47
N VAL A 351 8.55 21.96 -39.18
CA VAL A 351 7.86 21.01 -40.07
C VAL A 351 8.70 20.72 -41.32
N TYR A 352 9.43 21.71 -41.86
CA TYR A 352 10.28 21.50 -43.05
C TYR A 352 11.68 20.92 -42.75
N GLN A 353 12.21 21.03 -41.51
CA GLN A 353 13.50 20.41 -41.14
C GLN A 353 13.40 18.94 -40.73
N THR A 354 12.20 18.39 -40.54
CA THR A 354 12.02 16.98 -40.13
C THR A 354 12.05 16.00 -41.32
N GLN A 355 12.13 16.48 -42.56
CA GLN A 355 12.09 15.62 -43.77
C GLN A 355 13.45 15.21 -44.35
N GLN A 356 14.60 15.61 -43.79
CA GLN A 356 15.91 15.24 -44.34
C GLN A 356 16.98 14.87 -43.30
N ARG A 357 16.66 14.02 -42.32
CA ARG A 357 17.70 13.27 -41.60
C ARG A 357 17.72 11.82 -42.08
N GLN A 358 18.82 11.45 -42.72
CA GLN A 358 19.16 10.08 -43.06
C GLN A 358 19.17 9.23 -41.78
N ALA A 359 18.58 8.04 -41.88
CA ALA A 359 18.48 7.09 -40.78
C ALA A 359 19.87 6.64 -40.33
N ILE A 360 20.26 7.02 -39.11
CA ILE A 360 21.26 6.27 -38.36
C ILE A 360 20.60 4.92 -38.03
N PRO A 361 21.23 3.76 -38.31
CA PRO A 361 20.64 2.47 -37.96
C PRO A 361 20.42 2.43 -36.45
N TYR A 362 19.17 2.54 -36.06
CA TYR A 362 18.73 2.28 -34.70
C TYR A 362 18.86 0.78 -34.50
N THR A 363 19.85 0.34 -33.73
CA THR A 363 19.82 -0.99 -33.11
C THR A 363 18.92 -0.85 -31.88
N PRO A 364 17.65 -1.31 -31.93
CA PRO A 364 16.83 -1.32 -30.73
C PRO A 364 17.53 -2.18 -29.68
N LEU A 365 17.72 -1.63 -28.49
CA LEU A 365 18.07 -2.42 -27.31
C LEU A 365 16.88 -3.34 -27.04
N ASN A 366 16.93 -4.51 -27.67
CA ASN A 366 15.86 -5.48 -27.65
C ASN A 366 15.89 -6.18 -26.28
N LEU A 367 15.22 -5.59 -25.29
CA LEU A 367 14.97 -6.22 -23.98
C LEU A 367 14.38 -7.62 -24.15
N GLN A 368 13.58 -7.84 -25.20
CA GLN A 368 13.00 -9.13 -25.55
C GLN A 368 14.05 -10.12 -26.06
N GLN A 369 15.10 -9.68 -26.78
CA GLN A 369 16.23 -10.54 -27.19
C GLN A 369 17.13 -10.88 -26.02
N ARG A 370 17.40 -9.94 -25.10
CA ARG A 370 18.19 -10.26 -23.91
C ARG A 370 17.43 -11.26 -23.03
N GLN A 371 16.14 -11.04 -22.79
CA GLN A 371 15.28 -11.99 -22.08
C GLN A 371 15.20 -13.34 -22.80
N TYR A 372 15.11 -13.35 -24.12
CA TYR A 372 15.12 -14.58 -24.93
C TYR A 372 16.46 -15.32 -24.85
N GLN A 373 17.58 -14.60 -24.89
CA GLN A 373 18.92 -15.17 -24.74
C GLN A 373 19.15 -15.74 -23.34
N GLU A 374 18.70 -15.04 -22.30
CA GLU A 374 18.72 -15.53 -20.90
C GLU A 374 17.82 -16.77 -20.74
N GLN A 375 16.63 -16.77 -21.36
CA GLN A 375 15.73 -17.92 -21.37
C GLN A 375 16.33 -19.14 -22.11
N LEU A 376 17.01 -18.93 -23.24
CA LEU A 376 17.72 -19.98 -23.95
C LEU A 376 18.88 -20.55 -23.12
N ALA A 377 19.66 -19.68 -22.47
CA ALA A 377 20.75 -20.11 -21.59
C ALA A 377 20.22 -20.93 -20.41
N TYR A 378 19.08 -20.52 -19.82
CA TYR A 378 18.43 -21.27 -18.74
C TYR A 378 17.88 -22.63 -19.21
N ASN A 379 17.21 -22.68 -20.36
CA ASN A 379 16.72 -23.93 -20.93
C ASN A 379 17.87 -24.90 -21.25
N GLN A 380 18.99 -24.39 -21.76
CA GLN A 380 20.18 -25.17 -22.05
C GLN A 380 20.82 -25.71 -20.76
N PHE A 381 20.88 -24.89 -19.70
CA PHE A 381 21.32 -25.32 -18.38
C PHE A 381 20.46 -26.47 -17.82
N LEU A 382 19.12 -26.35 -17.86
CA LEU A 382 18.22 -27.41 -17.42
C LEU A 382 18.40 -28.71 -18.22
N GLN A 383 18.68 -28.60 -19.51
CA GLN A 383 18.96 -29.74 -20.37
C GLN A 383 20.28 -30.44 -19.99
N ASN A 384 21.34 -29.66 -19.75
CA ASN A 384 22.62 -30.19 -19.29
C ASN A 384 22.51 -30.85 -17.92
N ARG A 385 21.69 -30.30 -17.02
CA ARG A 385 21.47 -30.89 -15.69
C ARG A 385 20.73 -32.22 -15.77
N ARG A 386 19.70 -32.33 -16.62
CA ARG A 386 19.02 -33.61 -16.88
C ARG A 386 19.99 -34.65 -17.43
N LEU A 387 20.88 -34.26 -18.33
CA LEU A 387 21.90 -35.16 -18.88
C LEU A 387 22.91 -35.60 -17.81
N LEU A 388 23.32 -34.71 -16.90
CA LEU A 388 24.19 -35.04 -15.77
C LEU A 388 23.52 -36.00 -14.78
N GLU A 389 22.26 -35.73 -14.42
CA GLU A 389 21.45 -36.64 -13.58
C GLU A 389 21.31 -38.02 -14.24
N GLU A 390 21.02 -38.06 -15.54
CA GLU A 390 20.90 -39.31 -16.29
C GLU A 390 22.23 -40.07 -16.37
N GLN A 391 23.36 -39.37 -16.52
CA GLN A 391 24.70 -39.97 -16.47
C GLN A 391 25.04 -40.50 -15.07
N GLN A 392 24.68 -39.77 -14.01
CA GLN A 392 24.88 -40.22 -12.63
C GLN A 392 24.04 -41.47 -12.33
N ILE A 393 22.78 -41.49 -12.76
CA ILE A 393 21.88 -42.64 -12.64
C ILE A 393 22.45 -43.83 -13.44
N LYS A 394 22.88 -43.63 -14.69
CA LYS A 394 23.55 -44.67 -15.50
C LYS A 394 24.82 -45.19 -14.83
N ALA A 395 25.63 -44.31 -14.24
CA ALA A 395 26.85 -44.71 -13.51
C ALA A 395 26.54 -45.45 -12.19
N GLN A 396 25.41 -45.16 -11.54
CA GLN A 396 24.95 -45.91 -10.37
C GLN A 396 24.42 -47.29 -10.77
N LEU A 397 23.64 -47.38 -11.85
CA LEU A 397 23.15 -48.64 -12.42
C LEU A 397 24.30 -49.54 -12.89
N ASN A 398 25.30 -49.01 -13.61
CA ASN A 398 26.49 -49.78 -14.00
C ASN A 398 27.30 -50.26 -12.79
N ARG A 399 27.40 -49.46 -11.74
CA ARG A 399 28.05 -49.88 -10.48
C ARG A 399 27.27 -50.98 -9.76
N GLN A 400 25.94 -50.98 -9.84
CA GLN A 400 25.13 -52.08 -9.33
C GLN A 400 25.27 -53.34 -10.17
N HIS A 401 25.30 -53.23 -11.51
CA HIS A 401 25.50 -54.37 -12.41
C HIS A 401 26.85 -55.07 -12.16
N ASN A 402 27.94 -54.31 -12.10
CA ASN A 402 29.28 -54.85 -11.81
C ASN A 402 29.42 -55.46 -10.40
N ARG A 403 28.49 -55.18 -9.47
CA ARG A 403 28.47 -55.76 -8.12
C ARG A 403 27.85 -57.16 -8.11
N PHE A 404 26.99 -57.49 -9.06
CA PHE A 404 26.39 -58.83 -9.20
C PHE A 404 27.28 -59.81 -9.95
N ASP A 405 28.21 -59.33 -10.79
CA ASP A 405 29.10 -60.18 -11.58
C ASP A 405 30.40 -60.61 -10.85
N LEU A 406 30.60 -60.18 -9.60
CA LEU A 406 31.82 -60.44 -8.81
C LEU A 406 31.68 -61.56 -7.75
N ALA A 407 30.73 -62.49 -7.91
CA ALA A 407 30.65 -63.67 -7.05
C ALA A 407 31.08 -64.97 -7.78
N PRO A 408 32.38 -65.29 -7.85
CA PRO A 408 32.83 -66.67 -8.05
C PRO A 408 33.04 -67.37 -6.70
N GLY A 409 32.60 -68.62 -6.62
CA GLY A 409 32.58 -69.43 -5.39
C GLY A 409 33.94 -69.84 -4.84
N GLY A 410 33.92 -70.41 -3.62
CA GLY A 410 35.10 -71.06 -3.04
C GLY A 410 35.03 -71.36 -1.53
N GLN A 411 34.53 -72.56 -1.20
CA GLN A 411 35.06 -73.51 -0.19
C GLN A 411 35.08 -73.18 1.33
N ASN A 412 34.30 -73.99 2.06
CA ASN A 412 34.52 -74.69 3.33
C ASN A 412 35.79 -74.38 4.15
N ALA A 413 35.61 -74.07 5.44
CA ALA A 413 36.45 -74.58 6.53
C ALA A 413 35.66 -74.63 7.85
N TYR A 414 35.64 -75.82 8.45
CA TYR A 414 35.09 -76.13 9.76
C TYR A 414 35.90 -75.46 10.88
N ALA A 415 35.24 -75.03 11.96
CA ALA A 415 35.84 -75.00 13.29
C ALA A 415 34.76 -75.28 14.36
N SER A 416 34.88 -76.45 14.97
CA SER A 416 34.22 -76.86 16.21
C SER A 416 34.94 -76.23 17.39
N PHE A 417 34.21 -75.74 18.40
CA PHE A 417 34.68 -75.67 19.78
C PHE A 417 33.48 -75.88 20.72
N GLY A 418 33.72 -76.73 21.73
CA GLY A 418 32.81 -77.09 22.81
C GLY A 418 32.95 -76.21 24.03
#